data_AF-A0A1E1XQ96-F1
#
_entry.id   AF-A0A1E1XQ96-F1
#
_cell.length_a   1.000
_cell.length_b   1.000
_cell.length_c   1.000
_cell.angle_alpha   90.00
_cell.angle_beta   90.00
_cell.angle_gamma   90.00
#
_symmetry.space_group_name_H-M   'P 1'
#
loop_
_entity.id
_entity.type
_entity.pdbx_description
1 polymer ?
#
loop_
_entity_poly.entity_id
_entity_poly.type
_entity_poly.pdbx_seq_one_letter_code
_entity_poly.pdbx_strand_id
1 'polypeptide(L)'
;FTTVPDLLFVTKQTISFPIALRTLCQAMMRIGYIGGNILQYIVYYAPPRTPQIMTAFVTNLTTSLTPTMTGVRRRRNVITYKTSLDGLSCSFKIMYADPRNGCFILVSFGLSCGRACRLLQTARTVHIGIPPECDRIYRHNCQVRNKKIFYPICMYRLPHIVQNGAELSRTAHNV
;
A
#
# COMPACT_ATOMS: atom_id res chain seq x y z
N PHE A 1 9.15 -4.61 1.41
CA PHE A 1 7.97 -3.88 0.90
C PHE A 1 8.26 -3.32 -0.50
N THR A 2 9.12 -2.31 -0.66
CA THR A 2 9.38 -1.63 -1.95
C THR A 2 10.07 -2.47 -3.03
N THR A 3 10.61 -3.63 -2.63
CA THR A 3 11.27 -4.60 -3.50
C THR A 3 10.33 -5.66 -4.07
N VAL A 4 9.05 -5.65 -3.67
CA VAL A 4 8.06 -6.65 -4.09
C VAL A 4 7.52 -6.27 -5.47
N PRO A 5 7.72 -7.09 -6.51
CA PRO A 5 7.25 -6.80 -7.87
C PRO A 5 5.81 -7.32 -8.09
N ASP A 6 5.00 -7.37 -7.03
CA ASP A 6 3.65 -7.94 -7.04
C ASP A 6 2.64 -6.88 -6.63
N LEU A 7 1.39 -7.05 -7.04
CA LEU A 7 0.28 -6.23 -6.61
C LEU A 7 -0.01 -6.49 -5.13
N LEU A 8 -0.09 -5.43 -4.34
CA LEU A 8 -0.38 -5.49 -2.91
C LEU A 8 -1.79 -4.97 -2.65
N PHE A 9 -2.66 -5.81 -2.08
CA PHE A 9 -3.99 -5.43 -1.62
C PHE A 9 -3.97 -5.03 -0.15
N VAL A 10 -4.64 -3.93 0.20
CA VAL A 10 -4.98 -3.63 1.59
C VAL A 10 -6.14 -4.51 2.00
N THR A 11 -5.91 -5.43 2.93
CA THR A 11 -6.94 -6.40 3.34
C THR A 11 -7.85 -5.85 4.44
N LYS A 12 -7.23 -5.23 5.45
CA LYS A 12 -7.92 -4.55 6.56
C LYS A 12 -7.11 -3.36 7.06
N GLN A 13 -7.81 -2.42 7.68
CA GLN A 13 -7.19 -1.27 8.35
C GLN A 13 -7.93 -0.91 9.63
N THR A 14 -7.25 -0.26 10.58
CA THR A 14 -7.93 0.28 11.77
C THR A 14 -8.83 1.46 11.41
N ILE A 15 -9.96 1.58 12.10
CA ILE A 15 -10.87 2.72 11.96
C ILE A 15 -10.30 3.90 12.76
N SER A 16 -9.82 4.92 12.07
CA SER A 16 -9.43 6.22 12.65
C SER A 16 -10.40 7.30 12.13
N PHE A 17 -11.18 7.95 13.01
CA PHE A 17 -11.91 9.17 12.65
C PHE A 17 -10.91 10.35 12.55
N PRO A 18 -11.00 11.31 11.59
CA PRO A 18 -11.98 11.54 10.52
C PRO A 18 -11.48 11.21 9.09
N ILE A 19 -10.21 10.84 8.90
CA ILE A 19 -9.54 10.70 7.58
C ILE A 19 -9.20 9.22 7.29
N ALA A 20 -9.86 8.25 7.93
CA ALA A 20 -9.75 6.87 7.46
C ALA A 20 -10.25 6.84 6.02
N LEU A 21 -9.32 6.63 5.08
CA LEU A 21 -9.57 6.42 3.66
C LEU A 21 -10.64 5.36 3.52
N ARG A 22 -11.90 5.79 3.35
CA ARG A 22 -13.09 4.93 3.42
C ARG A 22 -13.22 4.04 2.20
N THR A 23 -12.32 4.22 1.24
CA THR A 23 -12.20 3.49 -0.01
C THR A 23 -12.09 1.99 0.22
N LEU A 24 -12.74 1.22 -0.64
CA LEU A 24 -12.63 -0.23 -0.68
C LEU A 24 -11.62 -0.65 -1.74
N CYS A 25 -11.27 -1.95 -1.77
CA CYS A 25 -10.45 -2.53 -2.83
C CYS A 25 -9.13 -1.78 -3.09
N GLN A 26 -8.52 -1.21 -2.05
CA GLN A 26 -7.25 -0.52 -2.21
C GLN A 26 -6.17 -1.52 -2.58
N ALA A 27 -5.47 -1.25 -3.67
CA ALA A 27 -4.31 -2.01 -4.10
C ALA A 27 -3.24 -1.10 -4.67
N MET A 28 -2.00 -1.56 -4.71
CA MET A 28 -0.90 -0.81 -5.31
C MET A 28 0.17 -1.73 -5.88
N MET A 29 0.82 -1.29 -6.94
CA MET A 29 1.92 -2.02 -7.57
C MET A 29 2.99 -1.04 -8.02
N ARG A 30 4.26 -1.43 -7.87
CA ARG A 30 5.38 -0.66 -8.41
C ARG A 30 5.39 -0.80 -9.93
N ILE A 31 5.43 0.32 -10.65
CA ILE A 31 5.55 0.33 -12.12
C ILE A 31 6.87 0.89 -12.61
N GLY A 32 7.65 1.56 -11.75
CA GLY A 32 8.93 2.12 -12.15
C GLY A 32 9.79 2.63 -11.01
N TYR A 33 11.00 3.07 -11.37
CA TYR A 33 11.93 3.79 -10.52
C TYR A 33 12.30 5.09 -11.22
N ILE A 34 12.18 6.21 -10.51
CA ILE A 34 12.47 7.54 -11.05
C ILE A 34 13.91 7.94 -10.71
N GLY A 35 14.31 7.76 -9.44
CA GLY A 35 15.63 8.18 -8.97
C GLY A 35 15.71 8.37 -7.46
N GLY A 36 16.90 8.21 -6.90
CA GLY A 36 17.21 8.41 -5.48
C GLY A 36 16.33 7.62 -4.51
N ASN A 37 15.29 8.27 -3.98
CA ASN A 37 14.35 7.70 -3.03
C ASN A 37 12.91 7.64 -3.55
N ILE A 38 12.71 7.90 -4.85
CA ILE A 38 11.42 8.04 -5.52
C ILE A 38 11.15 6.83 -6.41
N LEU A 39 10.02 6.17 -6.16
CA LEU A 39 9.49 5.04 -6.91
C LEU A 39 8.15 5.43 -7.52
N GLN A 40 7.84 4.87 -8.68
CA GLN A 40 6.54 5.11 -9.33
C GLN A 40 5.61 3.92 -9.06
N TYR A 41 4.42 4.21 -8.56
CA TYR A 41 3.39 3.22 -8.25
C TYR A 41 2.09 3.56 -8.96
N ILE A 42 1.38 2.53 -9.41
CA ILE A 42 -0.04 2.63 -9.70
C ILE A 42 -0.82 2.25 -8.44
N VAL A 43 -1.84 3.04 -8.12
CA VAL A 43 -2.74 2.83 -6.98
C VAL A 43 -4.16 2.63 -7.51
N TYR A 44 -4.81 1.59 -7.02
CA TYR A 44 -6.20 1.26 -7.30
C TYR A 44 -7.04 1.46 -6.04
N TYR A 45 -8.27 1.92 -6.21
CA TYR A 45 -9.25 1.98 -5.13
C TYR A 45 -10.67 2.10 -5.67
N ALA A 46 -11.64 1.62 -4.90
CA ALA A 46 -13.06 1.87 -5.11
C ALA A 46 -13.51 3.03 -4.21
N PRO A 47 -14.01 4.17 -4.77
CA PRO A 47 -14.47 5.30 -3.98
C PRO A 47 -15.65 4.94 -3.06
N PRO A 48 -15.80 5.58 -1.89
CA PRO A 48 -16.87 5.23 -0.95
C PRO A 48 -18.28 5.47 -1.50
N ARG A 49 -18.46 6.49 -2.35
CA ARG A 49 -19.75 6.87 -2.93
C ARG A 49 -20.12 6.02 -4.14
N THR A 50 -19.13 5.42 -4.80
CA THR A 50 -19.29 4.64 -6.03
C THR A 50 -18.45 3.35 -5.95
N PRO A 51 -18.72 2.45 -4.99
CA PRO A 51 -17.88 1.27 -4.73
C PRO A 51 -17.90 0.23 -5.86
N GLN A 52 -18.77 0.43 -6.85
CA GLN A 52 -18.84 -0.37 -8.08
C GLN A 52 -17.75 0.00 -9.09
N ILE A 53 -17.25 1.23 -9.04
CA ILE A 53 -16.27 1.77 -9.97
C ILE A 53 -14.88 1.63 -9.35
N MET A 54 -13.94 1.07 -10.11
CA MET A 54 -12.53 1.05 -9.74
C MET A 54 -11.83 2.26 -10.34
N THR A 55 -11.16 3.05 -9.50
CA THR A 55 -10.29 4.14 -9.94
C THR A 55 -8.84 3.67 -9.87
N ALA A 56 -8.04 4.07 -10.86
CA ALA A 56 -6.60 3.85 -10.89
C ALA A 56 -5.89 5.18 -11.17
N PHE A 57 -4.74 5.40 -10.55
CA PHE A 57 -3.89 6.55 -10.85
C PHE A 57 -2.43 6.27 -10.52
N VAL A 58 -1.53 7.00 -11.16
CA VAL A 58 -0.08 6.92 -10.90
C VAL A 58 0.30 7.93 -9.83
N THR A 59 1.15 7.50 -8.89
CA THR A 59 1.70 8.36 -7.84
C THR A 59 3.16 8.06 -7.59
N ASN A 60 3.87 9.06 -7.07
CA ASN A 60 5.22 8.91 -6.57
C ASN A 60 5.17 8.41 -5.13
N LEU A 61 5.84 7.29 -4.88
CA LEU A 61 6.14 6.79 -3.55
C LEU A 61 7.57 7.18 -3.20
N THR A 62 7.73 8.02 -2.19
CA THR A 62 9.04 8.39 -1.67
C THR A 62 9.40 7.55 -0.46
N THR A 63 10.69 7.30 -0.26
CA THR A 63 11.21 6.52 0.88
C THR A 63 12.06 7.40 1.78
N SER A 64 11.90 7.27 3.10
CA SER A 64 12.70 8.03 4.06
C SER A 64 12.99 7.23 5.34
N LEU A 65 13.82 7.80 6.20
CA LEU A 65 14.17 7.24 7.51
C LEU A 65 13.23 7.82 8.56
N THR A 66 12.77 7.00 9.49
CA THR A 66 12.14 7.52 10.70
C THR A 66 13.20 8.16 11.60
N PRO A 67 12.98 9.39 12.13
CA PRO A 67 13.90 10.02 13.07
C PRO A 67 14.18 9.10 14.27
N THR A 68 15.44 9.01 14.68
CA THR A 68 15.88 8.28 15.88
C THR A 68 16.57 9.22 16.82
N MET A 69 16.19 9.22 18.10
CA MET A 69 16.90 9.96 19.15
C MET A 69 18.36 9.50 19.31
N THR A 70 18.67 8.25 18.93
CA THR A 70 20.00 7.64 19.05
C THR A 70 20.79 7.56 17.74
N GLY A 71 20.32 8.21 16.67
CA GLY A 71 21.04 8.33 15.39
C GLY A 71 21.20 7.06 14.53
N VAL A 72 20.87 5.87 15.01
CA VAL A 72 21.12 4.62 14.26
C VAL A 72 19.84 4.01 13.70
N ARG A 73 19.44 4.47 12.51
CA ARG A 73 18.57 3.69 11.60
C ARG A 73 19.20 3.63 10.22
N ARG A 74 19.65 2.43 9.82
CA ARG A 74 20.38 2.21 8.57
C ARG A 74 19.48 1.93 7.34
N ARG A 75 18.17 1.72 7.54
CA ARG A 75 17.25 1.33 6.46
C ARG A 75 16.01 2.22 6.42
N ARG A 76 15.70 2.73 5.22
CA ARG A 76 14.47 3.49 4.95
C ARG A 76 13.26 2.63 5.31
N ASN A 77 12.46 3.11 6.23
CA ASN A 77 11.30 2.40 6.76
C ASN A 77 10.04 3.26 6.75
N VAL A 78 10.11 4.46 6.18
CA VAL A 78 8.95 5.31 5.90
C VAL A 78 8.72 5.32 4.40
N ILE A 79 7.46 5.23 4.01
CA ILE A 79 7.00 5.47 2.65
C ILE A 79 5.96 6.58 2.67
N THR A 80 5.99 7.47 1.69
CA THR A 80 5.00 8.55 1.55
C THR A 80 4.42 8.53 0.14
N TYR A 81 3.10 8.46 0.03
CA TYR A 81 2.41 8.41 -1.26
C TYR A 81 0.94 8.83 -1.12
N LYS A 82 0.29 9.17 -2.24
CA LYS A 82 -1.16 9.39 -2.28
C LYS A 82 -1.92 8.08 -2.37
N THR A 83 -2.97 7.93 -1.57
CA THR A 83 -3.83 6.73 -1.54
C THR A 83 -5.13 6.85 -2.35
N SER A 84 -5.43 8.06 -2.84
CA SER A 84 -6.52 8.39 -3.76
C SER A 84 -6.10 9.59 -4.61
N LEU A 85 -6.69 9.76 -5.79
CA LEU A 85 -6.28 10.76 -6.78
C LEU A 85 -6.21 12.18 -6.19
N ASP A 86 -7.32 12.61 -5.58
CA ASP A 86 -7.46 13.92 -4.92
C ASP A 86 -7.13 13.87 -3.41
N GLY A 87 -6.50 12.78 -2.97
CA GLY A 87 -6.12 12.58 -1.57
C GLY A 87 -4.84 13.31 -1.18
N LEU A 88 -4.64 13.47 0.13
CA LEU A 88 -3.37 13.91 0.69
C LEU A 88 -2.30 12.83 0.55
N SER A 89 -1.04 13.25 0.50
CA SER A 89 0.10 12.33 0.64
C SER A 89 0.19 11.84 2.08
N CYS A 90 0.08 10.54 2.28
CA CYS A 90 0.15 9.91 3.59
C CYS A 90 1.50 9.26 3.80
N SER A 91 2.08 9.50 4.98
CA SER A 91 3.30 8.83 5.43
C SER A 91 2.96 7.59 6.23
N PHE A 92 3.63 6.48 5.90
CA PHE A 92 3.48 5.20 6.56
C PHE A 92 4.83 4.66 7.00
N LYS A 93 4.90 4.21 8.25
CA LYS A 93 6.02 3.40 8.73
C LYS A 93 5.77 1.94 8.36
N ILE A 94 6.76 1.28 7.77
CA ILE A 94 6.77 -0.17 7.59
C ILE A 94 7.05 -0.78 8.97
N MET A 95 6.02 -1.38 9.57
CA MET A 95 6.10 -2.01 10.88
C MET A 95 6.50 -3.48 10.78
N TYR A 96 5.97 -4.18 9.78
CA TYR A 96 6.29 -5.57 9.51
C TYR A 96 6.34 -5.81 8.01
N ALA A 97 7.26 -6.66 7.56
CA ALA A 97 7.37 -7.05 6.18
C ALA A 97 7.84 -8.49 6.08
N ASP A 98 7.00 -9.34 5.51
CA ASP A 98 7.28 -10.73 5.20
C ASP A 98 7.02 -10.96 3.71
N PRO A 99 8.01 -10.67 2.85
CA PRO A 99 7.87 -10.88 1.41
C PRO A 99 7.65 -12.34 1.02
N ARG A 100 8.12 -13.30 1.83
CA ARG A 100 8.01 -14.73 1.52
C ARG A 100 6.56 -15.19 1.62
N ASN A 101 5.88 -14.81 2.69
CA ASN A 101 4.46 -15.09 2.90
C ASN A 101 3.53 -13.97 2.40
N GLY A 102 4.11 -13.01 1.66
CA GLY A 102 3.37 -11.93 1.01
C GLY A 102 2.63 -10.99 1.96
N CYS A 103 3.03 -10.83 3.22
CA CYS A 103 2.29 -10.04 4.21
C CYS A 103 3.08 -8.83 4.70
N PHE A 104 2.40 -7.68 4.82
CA PHE A 104 3.02 -6.42 5.24
C PHE A 104 2.10 -5.67 6.19
N ILE A 105 2.68 -4.94 7.14
CA ILE A 105 1.93 -4.06 8.02
C ILE A 105 2.52 -2.66 7.95
N LEU A 106 1.66 -1.71 7.60
CA LEU A 106 1.98 -0.29 7.52
C LEU A 106 1.24 0.46 8.62
N VAL A 107 1.87 1.48 9.18
CA VAL A 107 1.26 2.37 10.18
C VAL A 107 1.35 3.80 9.68
N SER A 108 0.20 4.41 9.38
CA SER A 108 0.16 5.84 9.05
C SER A 108 0.47 6.68 10.28
N PHE A 109 1.00 7.88 10.04
CA PHE A 109 1.25 8.86 11.09
C PHE A 109 1.22 10.29 10.53
N GLY A 110 1.28 11.28 11.42
CA GLY A 110 1.25 12.69 11.08
C GLY A 110 -0.16 13.28 11.06
N LEU A 111 -0.24 14.62 10.98
CA LEU A 111 -1.51 15.36 11.05
C LEU A 111 -2.44 15.03 9.88
N SER A 112 -1.90 14.86 8.68
CA SER A 112 -2.69 14.69 7.45
C SER A 112 -3.48 13.37 7.38
N CYS A 113 -2.96 12.30 7.98
CA CYS A 113 -3.55 10.95 7.83
C CYS A 113 -3.82 10.25 9.17
N GLY A 114 -3.42 10.87 10.29
CA GLY A 114 -3.57 10.30 11.61
C GLY A 114 -2.82 8.97 11.77
N ARG A 115 -3.04 8.32 12.93
CA ARG A 115 -2.48 7.00 13.21
C ARG A 115 -3.48 5.90 12.86
N ALA A 116 -3.15 5.09 11.87
CA ALA A 116 -3.93 3.91 11.50
C ALA A 116 -3.00 2.78 11.02
N CYS A 117 -3.33 1.53 11.36
CA CYS A 117 -2.66 0.37 10.79
C CYS A 117 -3.35 -0.09 9.49
N ARG A 118 -2.56 -0.65 8.59
CA ARG A 118 -3.00 -1.35 7.38
C ARG A 118 -2.27 -2.67 7.26
N LEU A 119 -3.02 -3.75 7.05
CA LEU A 119 -2.47 -5.04 6.66
C LEU A 119 -2.59 -5.17 5.14
N LEU A 120 -1.49 -5.53 4.49
CA LEU A 120 -1.45 -5.77 3.06
C LEU A 120 -1.02 -7.19 2.78
N GLN A 121 -1.59 -7.75 1.71
CA GLN A 121 -1.20 -9.03 1.16
C GLN A 121 -0.92 -8.94 -0.33
N THR A 122 0.00 -9.73 -0.84
CA THR A 122 0.20 -9.87 -2.28
C THR A 122 -1.02 -10.49 -2.95
N ALA A 123 -1.24 -10.20 -4.23
CA ALA A 123 -2.30 -10.83 -5.03
C ALA A 123 -2.24 -12.36 -4.98
N ARG A 124 -1.02 -12.92 -4.92
CA ARG A 124 -0.76 -14.35 -4.78
C ARG A 124 -1.21 -14.97 -3.46
N THR A 125 -1.30 -14.20 -2.38
CA THR A 125 -1.54 -14.73 -1.02
C THR A 125 -2.87 -14.28 -0.42
N VAL A 126 -3.47 -13.22 -0.96
CA VAL A 126 -4.67 -12.60 -0.39
C VAL A 126 -5.88 -13.53 -0.32
N HIS A 127 -5.96 -14.54 -1.19
CA HIS A 127 -7.05 -15.54 -1.21
C HIS A 127 -6.85 -16.69 -0.21
N ILE A 128 -5.61 -16.91 0.25
CA ILE A 128 -5.24 -18.01 1.16
C ILE A 128 -5.57 -17.64 2.63
N GLY A 129 -5.75 -16.34 2.91
CA GLY A 129 -5.92 -15.80 4.24
C GLY A 129 -4.64 -15.16 4.78
N ILE A 130 -4.74 -14.49 5.92
CA ILE A 130 -3.62 -13.76 6.53
C ILE A 130 -2.71 -14.76 7.24
N PRO A 131 -1.38 -14.76 6.98
CA PRO A 131 -0.44 -15.62 7.70
C PRO A 131 -0.52 -15.43 9.22
N PRO A 132 -0.51 -16.50 10.04
CA PRO A 132 -0.73 -16.41 11.49
C PRO A 132 0.19 -15.42 12.20
N GLU A 133 1.48 -15.40 11.83
CA GLU A 133 2.46 -14.50 12.43
C GLU A 133 2.18 -13.03 12.09
N CYS A 134 1.81 -12.75 10.83
CA CYS A 134 1.45 -11.40 10.41
C CYS A 134 0.18 -10.92 11.13
N ASP A 135 -0.81 -11.79 11.27
CA ASP A 135 -2.04 -11.47 11.98
C ASP A 135 -1.82 -11.25 13.48
N ARG A 136 -0.93 -12.05 14.11
CA ARG A 136 -0.50 -11.89 15.50
C ARG A 136 0.16 -10.53 15.72
N ILE A 137 1.13 -10.16 14.89
CA ILE A 137 1.82 -8.87 14.98
C ILE A 137 0.83 -7.72 14.76
N TYR A 138 -0.08 -7.85 13.80
CA TYR A 138 -1.12 -6.83 13.56
C TYR A 138 -2.00 -6.65 14.80
N ARG A 139 -2.59 -7.74 15.31
CA ARG A 139 -3.48 -7.68 16.48
C ARG A 139 -2.79 -7.15 17.73
N HIS A 140 -1.51 -7.45 17.91
CA HIS A 140 -0.74 -6.98 19.05
C HIS A 140 -0.42 -5.46 18.99
N ASN A 141 -0.19 -4.92 17.79
CA ASN A 141 0.29 -3.53 17.64
C ASN A 141 -0.80 -2.53 17.21
N CYS A 142 -1.95 -3.01 16.73
CA CYS A 142 -3.00 -2.21 16.11
C CYS A 142 -4.29 -2.28 16.93
N GLN A 143 -4.96 -1.13 17.07
CA GLN A 143 -6.19 -0.99 17.86
C GLN A 143 -7.32 -1.94 17.40
N VAL A 144 -8.26 -2.22 18.30
CA VAL A 144 -9.26 -3.29 18.16
C VAL A 144 -10.26 -3.07 17.01
N ARG A 145 -10.64 -1.82 16.70
CA ARG A 145 -11.64 -1.53 15.67
C ARG A 145 -11.03 -1.56 14.28
N ASN A 146 -11.26 -2.66 13.56
CA ASN A 146 -10.77 -2.88 12.21
C ASN A 146 -11.91 -2.87 11.19
N LYS A 147 -11.64 -2.33 9.99
CA LYS A 147 -12.51 -2.38 8.82
C LYS A 147 -11.88 -3.27 7.76
N LYS A 148 -12.67 -4.20 7.22
CA LYS A 148 -12.32 -4.99 6.03
C LYS A 148 -12.36 -4.09 4.78
N ILE A 149 -11.28 -4.10 4.01
CA ILE A 149 -11.08 -3.29 2.81
C ILE A 149 -11.10 -4.16 1.54
N PHE A 150 -10.52 -5.36 1.64
CA PHE A 150 -10.49 -6.33 0.55
C PHE A 150 -11.71 -7.27 0.62
N TYR A 151 -12.31 -7.49 -0.54
CA TYR A 151 -13.29 -8.53 -0.81
C TYR A 151 -12.85 -9.26 -2.09
N PRO A 152 -13.20 -10.55 -2.30
CA PRO A 152 -12.76 -11.29 -3.49
C PRO A 152 -13.05 -10.56 -4.82
N ILE A 153 -14.18 -9.84 -4.91
CA ILE A 153 -14.55 -9.02 -6.07
C ILE A 153 -13.50 -7.95 -6.43
N CYS A 154 -12.68 -7.51 -5.47
CA CYS A 154 -11.64 -6.52 -5.70
C CYS A 154 -10.59 -6.99 -6.70
N MET A 155 -10.28 -8.30 -6.77
CA MET A 155 -9.32 -8.82 -7.75
C MET A 155 -9.87 -8.76 -9.17
N TYR A 156 -11.15 -9.09 -9.35
CA TYR A 156 -11.81 -9.13 -10.65
C TYR A 156 -12.12 -7.74 -11.23
N ARG A 157 -12.17 -6.72 -10.38
CA ARG A 157 -12.49 -5.34 -10.77
C ARG A 157 -11.27 -4.47 -11.10
N LEU A 158 -10.06 -5.02 -11.00
CA LEU A 158 -8.88 -4.24 -11.35
C LEU A 158 -8.89 -3.98 -12.85
N PRO A 159 -8.86 -2.71 -13.28
CA PRO A 159 -8.84 -2.41 -14.69
C PRO A 159 -7.56 -3.00 -15.29
N HIS A 160 -7.67 -3.60 -16.47
CA HIS A 160 -6.58 -4.28 -17.20
C HIS A 160 -5.46 -3.35 -17.70
N ILE A 161 -5.32 -2.15 -17.10
CA ILE A 161 -4.35 -1.09 -17.45
C ILE A 161 -2.89 -1.59 -17.42
N VAL A 162 -2.62 -2.75 -16.80
CA VAL A 162 -1.26 -3.34 -16.70
C VAL A 162 -0.88 -4.27 -17.87
N GLN A 163 -1.59 -4.28 -19.00
CA GLN A 163 -1.01 -4.92 -20.20
C GLN A 163 -0.02 -4.01 -20.94
N ASN A 164 -0.06 -2.69 -20.75
CA ASN A 164 0.80 -1.77 -21.51
C ASN A 164 2.05 -1.28 -20.73
N GLY A 165 2.21 -1.68 -19.46
CA GLY A 165 3.37 -1.32 -18.64
C GLY A 165 4.63 -2.12 -18.94
N ALA A 166 4.49 -3.32 -19.54
CA ALA A 166 5.64 -4.12 -19.99
C ALA A 166 6.24 -3.61 -21.31
N GLU A 167 5.51 -2.78 -22.05
CA GLU A 167 5.92 -2.27 -23.36
C GLU A 167 6.66 -0.92 -23.25
N LEU A 168 6.35 -0.12 -22.23
CA LEU A 168 7.06 1.14 -21.93
C LEU A 168 8.49 0.94 -21.37
N SER A 169 8.84 -0.25 -20.88
CA SER A 169 10.24 -0.56 -20.52
C SER A 169 11.08 -1.06 -21.70
N ARG A 170 10.49 -1.41 -22.84
CA ARG A 170 11.26 -1.84 -24.03
C ARG A 170 11.66 -0.67 -24.94
N THR A 171 10.93 0.44 -24.92
CA THR A 171 11.25 1.63 -25.73
C THR A 171 12.32 2.53 -25.12
N ALA A 172 12.69 2.34 -23.84
CA ALA A 172 13.76 3.10 -23.18
C ALA A 172 15.16 2.49 -23.30
N HIS A 173 15.35 1.44 -24.12
CA HIS A 173 16.65 0.82 -24.38
C HIS A 173 17.10 0.89 -25.86
N ASN A 174 16.35 1.60 -26.71
CA ASN A 174 16.69 1.81 -28.12
C ASN A 174 16.59 3.30 -28.53
N VAL A 175 17.19 4.19 -27.73
CA VAL A 175 17.61 5.54 -28.17
C VAL A 175 18.95 5.85 -27.54
#